data_AF-A0A2A7ARG5-F1
#
_entry.id   AF-A0A2A7ARG5-F1
#
_cell.length_a   1.000
_cell.length_b   1.000
_cell.length_c   1.000
_cell.angle_alpha   90.00
_cell.angle_beta   90.00
_cell.angle_gamma   90.00
#
_symmetry.space_group_name_H-M   'P 1'
#
loop_
_entity.id
_entity.type
_entity.pdbx_description
1 polymer ?
#
loop_
_entity_poly.entity_id
_entity_poly.type
_entity_poly.pdbx_seq_one_letter_code
_entity_poly.pdbx_strand_id
1 'polypeptide(L)'
;MKMFKKLMAVALAGVMALAVLTGCGTSVNEKEVIKIFNDTLKTEAAVQALAKKDVKIESVKADSDMKAKAQSVAKILATDVKDETTLKSQRTDKYDEIKKAVAGDDTTNQYLVGYAPKVKYDSKLYNTLDSGIDALTIILNSDTFNNAELNPDYEEIDGAVSLIGFADTTINGTTYTVAVIKIPTQKVNH
;
A
#
# COMPACT_ATOMS: atom_id res chain seq x y z
N MET A 1 38.83 -1.97 -33.41
CA MET A 1 38.18 -1.04 -32.44
C MET A 1 36.65 -0.98 -32.59
N LYS A 2 35.95 -2.13 -32.71
CA LYS A 2 34.48 -2.17 -32.89
C LYS A 2 33.72 -2.77 -31.70
N MET A 3 34.42 -3.50 -30.83
CA MET A 3 33.82 -4.27 -29.73
C MET A 3 33.89 -3.54 -28.38
N PHE A 4 34.90 -2.66 -28.17
CA PHE A 4 35.05 -1.88 -26.94
C PHE A 4 34.05 -0.71 -26.81
N LYS A 5 33.52 -0.19 -27.92
CA LYS A 5 32.48 0.86 -27.89
C LYS A 5 31.11 0.33 -27.46
N LYS A 6 30.84 -0.97 -27.67
CA LYS A 6 29.57 -1.58 -27.26
C LYS A 6 29.51 -1.85 -25.75
N LEU A 7 30.65 -2.18 -25.13
CA LEU A 7 30.72 -2.37 -23.67
C LEU A 7 30.54 -1.05 -22.89
N MET A 8 31.02 0.09 -23.42
CA MET A 8 30.77 1.39 -22.79
C MET A 8 29.30 1.83 -22.82
N ALA A 9 28.54 1.44 -23.85
CA ALA A 9 27.11 1.75 -23.92
C ALA A 9 26.27 0.88 -22.96
N VAL A 10 26.64 -0.39 -22.76
CA VAL A 10 25.95 -1.31 -21.84
C VAL A 10 26.24 -0.97 -20.37
N ALA A 11 27.42 -0.44 -20.07
CA ALA A 11 27.73 0.07 -18.74
C ALA A 11 26.91 1.33 -18.37
N LEU A 12 26.62 2.21 -19.34
CA LEU A 12 25.92 3.47 -19.05
C LEU A 12 24.41 3.28 -18.83
N ALA A 13 23.78 2.29 -19.49
CA ALA A 13 22.40 1.91 -19.24
C ALA A 13 22.23 1.03 -17.99
N GLY A 14 23.25 0.24 -17.62
CA GLY A 14 23.22 -0.61 -16.42
C GLY A 14 23.34 0.15 -15.09
N VAL A 15 23.95 1.33 -15.08
CA VAL A 15 24.15 2.12 -13.84
C VAL A 15 22.88 2.86 -13.41
N MET A 16 21.99 3.24 -14.33
CA MET A 16 20.68 3.82 -13.94
C MET A 16 19.77 2.79 -13.26
N ALA A 17 19.83 1.52 -13.66
CA ALA A 17 19.07 0.46 -12.99
C ALA A 17 19.61 0.14 -11.58
N LEU A 18 20.94 0.23 -11.39
CA LEU A 18 21.56 -0.08 -10.10
C LEU A 18 21.40 1.06 -9.07
N ALA A 19 21.38 2.33 -9.51
CA ALA A 19 21.15 3.47 -8.62
C ALA A 19 19.69 3.56 -8.11
N VAL A 20 18.73 2.97 -8.84
CA VAL A 20 17.33 2.84 -8.40
C VAL A 20 17.15 1.72 -7.36
N LEU A 21 18.05 0.72 -7.35
CA LEU A 21 17.95 -0.45 -6.46
C LEU A 21 18.44 -0.14 -5.03
N THR A 22 19.14 0.97 -4.82
CA THR A 22 19.43 1.50 -3.49
C THR A 22 18.49 2.66 -3.19
N GLY A 23 17.20 2.34 -3.01
CA GLY A 23 16.19 3.24 -2.47
C GLY A 23 16.56 3.66 -1.04
N CYS A 24 17.48 4.61 -0.91
CA CYS A 24 17.88 5.26 0.34
C CYS A 24 16.89 6.36 0.74
N GLY A 25 15.64 6.29 0.25
CA GLY A 25 14.53 6.98 0.90
C GLY A 25 14.26 6.24 2.20
N THR A 26 14.33 6.95 3.32
CA THR A 26 14.00 6.40 4.64
C THR A 26 12.73 5.55 4.54
N SER A 27 12.79 4.32 5.08
CA SER A 27 11.61 3.47 5.23
C SER A 27 10.47 4.28 5.85
N VAL A 28 9.21 4.02 5.46
CA VAL A 28 8.07 4.68 6.10
C VAL A 28 8.20 4.58 7.62
N ASN A 29 7.86 5.65 8.34
CA ASN A 29 7.82 5.60 9.79
C ASN A 29 6.54 4.88 10.22
N GLU A 30 6.54 3.54 10.13
CA GLU A 30 5.37 2.68 10.39
C GLU A 30 4.67 3.04 11.72
N LYS A 31 5.45 3.32 12.76
CA LYS A 31 4.93 3.68 14.10
C LYS A 31 4.20 5.01 14.08
N GLU A 32 4.76 6.02 13.42
CA GLU A 32 4.16 7.34 13.37
C GLU A 32 2.93 7.36 12.47
N VAL A 33 2.99 6.67 11.32
CA VAL A 33 1.83 6.48 10.44
C VAL A 33 0.68 5.81 11.18
N ILE A 34 0.94 4.75 11.97
CA ILE A 34 -0.10 4.10 12.80
C ILE A 34 -0.71 5.06 13.82
N LYS A 35 0.10 5.87 14.51
CA LYS A 35 -0.43 6.87 15.45
C LYS A 35 -1.30 7.89 14.73
N ILE A 36 -0.83 8.42 13.60
CA ILE A 36 -1.58 9.38 12.80
C ILE A 36 -2.88 8.77 12.31
N PHE A 37 -2.87 7.51 11.85
CA PHE A 37 -4.09 6.78 11.52
C PHE A 37 -5.06 6.80 12.71
N ASN A 38 -4.64 6.33 13.88
CA ASN A 38 -5.50 6.27 15.07
C ASN A 38 -5.97 7.64 15.56
N ASP A 39 -5.17 8.71 15.41
CA ASP A 39 -5.60 10.06 15.75
C ASP A 39 -6.56 10.64 14.70
N THR A 40 -6.32 10.36 13.42
CA THR A 40 -7.17 10.80 12.31
C THR A 40 -8.54 10.15 12.37
N LEU A 41 -8.63 8.87 12.73
CA LEU A 41 -9.87 8.12 12.89
C LEU A 41 -10.78 8.66 14.01
N LYS A 42 -10.26 9.50 14.92
CA LYS A 42 -11.07 10.22 15.92
C LYS A 42 -11.84 11.40 15.33
N THR A 43 -11.56 11.76 14.07
CA THR A 43 -12.20 12.90 13.40
C THR A 43 -13.37 12.44 12.53
N GLU A 44 -14.46 13.20 12.52
CA GLU A 44 -15.62 12.91 11.66
C GLU A 44 -15.25 12.92 10.16
N ALA A 45 -14.30 13.77 9.76
CA ALA A 45 -13.85 13.85 8.38
C ALA A 45 -13.22 12.53 7.88
N ALA A 46 -12.45 11.85 8.75
CA ALA A 46 -11.85 10.57 8.41
C ALA A 46 -12.89 9.46 8.30
N VAL A 47 -13.85 9.43 9.23
CA VAL A 47 -14.97 8.48 9.21
C VAL A 47 -15.78 8.65 7.92
N GLN A 48 -16.08 9.89 7.52
CA GLN A 48 -16.77 10.16 6.25
C GLN A 48 -15.95 9.78 5.02
N ALA A 49 -14.62 9.94 5.06
CA ALA A 49 -13.75 9.57 3.96
C ALA A 49 -13.68 8.04 3.77
N LEU A 50 -13.68 7.28 4.85
CA LEU A 50 -13.72 5.82 4.83
C LEU A 50 -15.09 5.29 4.41
N ALA A 51 -16.18 5.91 4.88
CA ALA A 51 -17.54 5.57 4.47
C ALA A 51 -17.76 5.73 2.96
N LYS A 52 -17.09 6.69 2.30
CA LYS A 52 -17.12 6.83 0.83
C LYS A 52 -16.40 5.70 0.08
N LYS A 53 -15.64 4.86 0.78
CA LYS A 53 -14.97 3.68 0.23
C LYS A 53 -15.59 2.37 0.76
N ASP A 54 -16.77 2.44 1.37
CA ASP A 54 -17.49 1.29 1.91
C ASP A 54 -16.63 0.50 2.91
N VAL A 55 -15.97 1.24 3.80
CA VAL A 55 -15.01 0.76 4.79
C VAL A 55 -15.28 1.46 6.11
N LYS A 56 -15.29 0.71 7.21
CA LYS A 56 -15.23 1.22 8.58
C LYS A 56 -13.97 0.72 9.27
N ILE A 57 -13.17 1.66 9.76
CA ILE A 57 -11.99 1.37 10.58
C ILE A 57 -12.08 2.26 11.80
N GLU A 58 -12.08 1.68 12.99
CA GLU A 58 -12.11 2.43 14.25
C GLU A 58 -10.72 2.63 14.83
N SER A 59 -9.86 1.63 14.69
CA SER A 59 -8.47 1.69 15.08
C SER A 59 -7.62 0.68 14.32
N VAL A 60 -6.32 0.92 14.27
CA VAL A 60 -5.34 0.02 13.66
C VAL A 60 -4.20 -0.32 14.62
N LYS A 61 -3.74 -1.57 14.56
CA LYS A 61 -2.51 -2.03 15.24
C LYS A 61 -1.56 -2.72 14.27
N ALA A 62 -0.27 -2.55 14.50
CA ALA A 62 0.76 -3.26 13.73
C ALA A 62 0.58 -4.78 13.87
N ASP A 63 0.76 -5.50 12.77
CA ASP A 63 0.60 -6.94 12.72
C ASP A 63 1.63 -7.59 11.77
N SER A 64 2.23 -8.71 12.19
CA SER A 64 3.26 -9.40 11.42
C SER A 64 2.72 -10.09 10.18
N ASP A 65 1.49 -10.60 10.24
CA ASP A 65 0.87 -11.28 9.10
C ASP A 65 0.51 -10.26 8.03
N MET A 66 -0.02 -9.11 8.44
CA MET A 66 -0.27 -7.99 7.49
C MET A 66 1.02 -7.47 6.89
N LYS A 67 2.13 -7.45 7.65
CA LYS A 67 3.45 -7.11 7.12
C LYS A 67 3.90 -8.12 6.06
N ALA A 68 3.72 -9.42 6.30
CA ALA A 68 4.02 -10.46 5.32
C ALA A 68 3.15 -10.35 4.06
N LYS A 69 1.86 -10.00 4.20
CA LYS A 69 0.96 -9.73 3.07
C LYS A 69 1.41 -8.50 2.28
N ALA A 70 1.75 -7.39 2.96
CA ALA A 70 2.27 -6.19 2.30
C ALA A 70 3.56 -6.48 1.53
N GLN A 71 4.47 -7.29 2.09
CA GLN A 71 5.68 -7.74 1.40
C GLN A 71 5.37 -8.60 0.17
N SER A 72 4.34 -9.45 0.24
CA SER A 72 3.89 -10.25 -0.91
C SER A 72 3.34 -9.36 -2.02
N VAL A 73 2.50 -8.38 -1.69
CA VAL A 73 2.00 -7.38 -2.64
C VAL A 73 3.14 -6.57 -3.26
N ALA A 74 4.09 -6.11 -2.44
CA ALA A 74 5.26 -5.37 -2.90
C ALA A 74 6.09 -6.16 -3.92
N LYS A 75 6.28 -7.47 -3.69
CA LYS A 75 6.96 -8.39 -4.62
C LYS A 75 6.17 -8.55 -5.92
N ILE A 76 4.86 -8.78 -5.86
CA ILE A 76 3.99 -8.90 -7.03
C ILE A 76 4.05 -7.64 -7.90
N LEU A 77 4.01 -6.47 -7.28
CA LEU A 77 4.09 -5.21 -8.01
C LEU A 77 5.45 -4.98 -8.69
N ALA A 78 6.53 -5.59 -8.17
CA ALA A 78 7.86 -5.48 -8.74
C ALA A 78 8.13 -6.48 -9.88
N THR A 79 7.22 -7.42 -10.18
CA THR A 79 7.40 -8.37 -11.28
C THR A 79 6.87 -7.82 -12.60
N ASP A 80 7.52 -8.20 -13.70
CA ASP A 80 7.11 -7.89 -15.08
C ASP A 80 6.85 -6.39 -15.35
N VAL A 81 7.50 -5.50 -14.60
CA VAL A 81 7.37 -4.05 -14.76
C VAL A 81 7.96 -3.65 -16.10
N LYS A 82 7.10 -3.16 -16.99
CA LYS A 82 7.50 -2.64 -18.30
C LYS A 82 7.88 -1.16 -18.20
N ASP A 83 8.68 -0.69 -19.16
CA ASP A 83 8.92 0.74 -19.34
C ASP A 83 7.56 1.49 -19.43
N GLU A 84 7.48 2.68 -18.83
CA GLU A 84 6.27 3.53 -18.73
C GLU A 84 5.13 3.01 -17.84
N THR A 85 5.24 1.81 -17.26
CA THR A 85 4.29 1.30 -16.27
C THR A 85 4.11 2.28 -15.10
N THR A 86 2.86 2.62 -14.80
CA THR A 86 2.50 3.37 -13.59
C THR A 86 2.08 2.41 -12.48
N LEU A 87 2.10 2.86 -11.22
CA LEU A 87 1.53 2.07 -10.12
C LEU A 87 0.07 1.66 -10.41
N LYS A 88 -0.73 2.56 -11.01
CA LYS A 88 -2.14 2.31 -11.31
C LYS A 88 -2.29 1.17 -12.32
N SER A 89 -1.59 1.22 -13.45
CA SER A 89 -1.64 0.16 -14.46
C SER A 89 -1.12 -1.16 -13.90
N GLN A 90 -0.03 -1.12 -13.12
CA GLN A 90 0.54 -2.33 -12.51
C GLN A 90 -0.44 -3.01 -11.55
N ARG A 91 -1.14 -2.23 -10.71
CA ARG A 91 -2.17 -2.76 -9.81
C ARG A 91 -3.35 -3.35 -10.56
N THR A 92 -3.77 -2.74 -11.65
CA THR A 92 -4.84 -3.28 -12.50
C THR A 92 -4.42 -4.61 -13.11
N ASP A 93 -3.23 -4.68 -13.71
CA ASP A 93 -2.73 -5.89 -14.37
C ASP A 93 -2.50 -7.04 -13.37
N LYS A 94 -2.11 -6.72 -12.14
CA LYS A 94 -1.81 -7.69 -11.07
C LYS A 94 -2.94 -7.89 -10.06
N TYR A 95 -4.15 -7.38 -10.34
CA TYR A 95 -5.25 -7.33 -9.38
C TYR A 95 -5.58 -8.69 -8.73
N ASP A 96 -5.71 -9.75 -9.55
CA ASP A 96 -6.05 -11.09 -9.05
C ASP A 96 -4.91 -11.72 -8.24
N GLU A 97 -3.65 -11.48 -8.62
CA GLU A 97 -2.48 -11.93 -7.87
C GLU A 97 -2.42 -11.23 -6.50
N ILE A 98 -2.69 -9.92 -6.46
CA ILE A 98 -2.76 -9.12 -5.23
C ILE A 98 -3.90 -9.63 -4.34
N LYS A 99 -5.11 -9.81 -4.91
CA LYS A 99 -6.26 -10.37 -4.18
C LYS A 99 -5.91 -11.72 -3.55
N LYS A 100 -5.28 -12.62 -4.32
CA LYS A 100 -4.87 -13.94 -3.82
C LYS A 100 -3.81 -13.85 -2.73
N ALA A 101 -2.84 -12.93 -2.84
CA ALA A 101 -1.81 -12.74 -1.82
C ALA A 101 -2.36 -12.17 -0.51
N VAL A 102 -3.41 -11.36 -0.58
CA VAL A 102 -3.97 -10.64 0.56
C VAL A 102 -5.13 -11.39 1.20
N ALA A 103 -6.14 -11.78 0.42
CA ALA A 103 -7.29 -12.51 0.94
C ALA A 103 -7.07 -14.04 0.89
N GLY A 104 -6.40 -14.56 -0.14
CA GLY A 104 -6.30 -16.00 -0.34
C GLY A 104 -7.69 -16.63 -0.41
N ASP A 105 -7.93 -17.63 0.45
CA ASP A 105 -9.23 -18.28 0.61
C ASP A 105 -10.11 -17.64 1.71
N ASP A 106 -9.64 -16.57 2.37
CA ASP A 106 -10.44 -15.82 3.33
C ASP A 106 -11.59 -15.12 2.59
N THR A 107 -12.82 -15.51 2.91
CA THR A 107 -14.05 -14.90 2.39
C THR A 107 -14.81 -14.15 3.47
N THR A 108 -14.29 -14.13 4.69
CA THR A 108 -14.88 -13.44 5.82
C THR A 108 -14.38 -12.00 5.84
N ASN A 109 -13.08 -11.81 6.12
CA ASN A 109 -12.57 -10.47 6.41
C ASN A 109 -12.42 -9.61 5.16
N GLN A 110 -12.64 -8.31 5.34
CA GLN A 110 -12.37 -7.29 4.34
C GLN A 110 -10.89 -6.87 4.42
N TYR A 111 -10.32 -6.53 3.27
CA TYR A 111 -8.93 -6.07 3.17
C TYR A 111 -8.83 -4.79 2.37
N LEU A 112 -8.09 -3.82 2.88
CA LEU A 112 -7.72 -2.60 2.18
C LEU A 112 -6.23 -2.63 1.85
N VAL A 113 -5.87 -2.42 0.58
CA VAL A 113 -4.48 -2.35 0.15
C VAL A 113 -4.20 -0.97 -0.42
N GLY A 114 -3.44 -0.16 0.32
CA GLY A 114 -3.17 1.23 -0.01
C GLY A 114 -1.71 1.49 -0.41
N TYR A 115 -1.50 2.55 -1.18
CA TYR A 115 -0.21 2.83 -1.80
C TYR A 115 0.14 4.32 -1.72
N ALA A 116 1.22 4.66 -1.02
CA ALA A 116 1.74 6.02 -0.93
C ALA A 116 3.10 6.15 -1.64
N PRO A 117 3.29 7.07 -2.60
CA PRO A 117 4.59 7.32 -3.19
C PRO A 117 5.50 8.00 -2.17
N LYS A 118 6.76 7.57 -2.10
CA LYS A 118 7.78 8.28 -1.33
C LYS A 118 8.21 9.53 -2.08
N VAL A 119 7.69 10.67 -1.65
CA VAL A 119 7.97 11.97 -2.26
C VAL A 119 8.85 12.77 -1.31
N LYS A 120 9.95 13.33 -1.86
CA LYS A 120 10.69 14.38 -1.16
C LYS A 120 10.07 15.71 -1.54
N TYR A 121 9.62 16.46 -0.55
CA TYR A 121 9.02 17.76 -0.78
C TYR A 121 10.09 18.86 -0.73
N ASP A 122 9.90 19.94 -1.48
CA ASP A 122 10.81 21.10 -1.39
C ASP A 122 10.56 21.91 -0.11
N SER A 123 9.33 21.89 0.40
CA SER A 123 8.96 22.67 1.59
C SER A 123 9.25 21.91 2.88
N LYS A 124 9.82 22.61 3.87
CA LYS A 124 10.07 22.06 5.20
C LYS A 124 8.79 21.55 5.89
N LEU A 125 7.68 22.26 5.71
CA LEU A 125 6.40 21.89 6.30
C LEU A 125 5.92 20.53 5.78
N TYR A 126 5.94 20.31 4.46
CA TYR A 126 5.48 19.04 3.90
C TYR A 126 6.40 17.87 4.26
N ASN A 127 7.72 18.10 4.35
CA ASN A 127 8.62 17.08 4.90
C ASN A 127 8.34 16.78 6.38
N THR A 128 7.80 17.73 7.14
CA THR A 128 7.40 17.50 8.55
C THR A 128 6.07 16.74 8.65
N LEU A 129 5.20 16.89 7.65
CA LEU A 129 3.88 16.26 7.58
C LEU A 129 3.87 14.99 6.74
N ASP A 130 5.02 14.50 6.29
CA ASP A 130 5.16 13.40 5.33
C ASP A 130 4.37 12.16 5.74
N SER A 131 4.47 11.77 7.01
CA SER A 131 3.81 10.61 7.58
C SER A 131 2.29 10.75 7.59
N GLY A 132 1.78 11.98 7.75
CA GLY A 132 0.34 12.25 7.67
C GLY A 132 -0.17 12.26 6.24
N ILE A 133 0.64 12.75 5.30
CA ILE A 133 0.34 12.68 3.87
C ILE A 133 0.33 11.23 3.40
N ASP A 134 1.28 10.41 3.86
CA ASP A 134 1.34 8.98 3.57
C ASP A 134 0.09 8.27 4.10
N ALA A 135 -0.31 8.52 5.35
CA ALA A 135 -1.51 7.94 5.94
C ALA A 135 -2.77 8.26 5.12
N LEU A 136 -2.94 9.51 4.70
CA LEU A 136 -4.06 9.93 3.85
C LEU A 136 -3.99 9.27 2.47
N THR A 137 -2.80 9.23 1.87
CA THR A 137 -2.62 8.69 0.52
C THR A 137 -2.86 7.18 0.48
N ILE A 138 -2.46 6.45 1.53
CA ILE A 138 -2.78 5.02 1.69
C ILE A 138 -4.28 4.79 1.58
N ILE A 139 -5.11 5.60 2.24
CA ILE A 139 -6.58 5.44 2.18
C ILE A 139 -7.13 5.84 0.82
N LEU A 140 -6.77 7.02 0.31
CA LEU A 140 -7.34 7.52 -0.94
C LEU A 140 -6.92 6.70 -2.16
N ASN A 141 -5.71 6.15 -2.14
CA ASN A 141 -5.14 5.34 -3.20
C ASN A 141 -5.10 3.87 -2.77
N SER A 142 -6.27 3.28 -2.54
CA SER A 142 -6.40 1.88 -2.11
C SER A 142 -7.43 1.07 -2.89
N ASP A 143 -7.13 -0.23 -3.01
CA ASP A 143 -8.07 -1.28 -3.44
C ASP A 143 -8.73 -1.94 -2.23
N THR A 144 -10.02 -2.24 -2.34
CA THR A 144 -10.77 -3.00 -1.34
C THR A 144 -11.05 -4.41 -1.87
N PHE A 145 -10.73 -5.43 -1.07
CA PHE A 145 -11.01 -6.84 -1.36
C PHE A 145 -11.98 -7.40 -0.31
N ASN A 146 -12.88 -8.29 -0.75
CA ASN A 146 -13.96 -8.85 0.07
C ASN A 146 -14.78 -7.76 0.77
N ASN A 147 -15.25 -6.78 0.00
CA ASN A 147 -16.04 -5.68 0.53
C ASN A 147 -17.33 -6.22 1.19
N ALA A 148 -17.49 -5.99 2.49
CA ALA A 148 -18.62 -6.42 3.29
C ALA A 148 -19.91 -5.72 2.87
N GLU A 149 -19.87 -4.44 2.48
CA GLU A 149 -21.06 -3.74 1.96
C GLU A 149 -21.57 -4.34 0.64
N LEU A 150 -20.70 -4.99 -0.13
CA LEU A 150 -21.08 -5.71 -1.36
C LEU A 150 -21.43 -7.18 -1.11
N ASN A 151 -21.29 -7.67 0.12
CA ASN A 151 -21.59 -9.05 0.51
C ASN A 151 -22.56 -9.06 1.69
N PRO A 152 -23.88 -9.21 1.43
CA PRO A 152 -24.91 -9.07 2.47
C PRO A 152 -24.80 -10.09 3.60
N ASP A 153 -24.04 -11.17 3.41
CA ASP A 153 -23.80 -12.18 4.43
C ASP A 153 -22.85 -11.69 5.52
N TYR A 154 -22.14 -10.58 5.35
CA TYR A 154 -21.12 -10.09 6.28
C TYR A 154 -21.26 -8.60 6.60
N GLU A 155 -20.92 -8.24 7.83
CA GLU A 155 -20.80 -6.85 8.28
C GLU A 155 -19.48 -6.65 9.04
N GLU A 156 -18.98 -5.42 9.08
CA GLU A 156 -17.81 -5.07 9.88
C GLU A 156 -18.14 -5.11 11.38
N ILE A 157 -17.20 -5.62 12.18
CA ILE A 157 -17.40 -5.75 13.63
C ILE A 157 -17.17 -4.39 14.31
N ASP A 158 -18.21 -3.83 14.92
CA ASP A 158 -18.13 -2.60 15.72
C ASP A 158 -17.13 -2.73 16.87
N GLY A 159 -16.28 -1.73 17.08
CA GLY A 159 -15.21 -1.76 18.10
C GLY A 159 -13.99 -2.61 17.73
N ALA A 160 -13.99 -3.32 16.59
CA ALA A 160 -12.88 -4.20 16.27
C ALA A 160 -11.61 -3.43 15.89
N VAL A 161 -10.47 -3.96 16.35
CA VAL A 161 -9.16 -3.42 16.00
C VAL A 161 -8.71 -4.01 14.66
N SER A 162 -8.58 -3.17 13.64
CA SER A 162 -8.02 -3.55 12.35
C SER A 162 -6.51 -3.78 12.47
N LEU A 163 -5.98 -4.67 11.63
CA LEU A 163 -4.57 -5.02 11.61
C LEU A 163 -3.90 -4.36 10.43
N ILE A 164 -2.71 -3.78 10.60
CA ILE A 164 -1.97 -3.11 9.52
C ILE A 164 -0.52 -3.58 9.44
N GLY A 165 -0.02 -3.69 8.23
CA GLY A 165 1.39 -3.94 7.95
C GLY A 165 1.86 -3.25 6.68
N PHE A 166 3.17 -3.02 6.60
CA PHE A 166 3.79 -2.19 5.56
C PHE A 166 4.94 -2.91 4.87
N ALA A 167 5.15 -2.55 3.61
CA ALA A 167 6.34 -2.90 2.84
C ALA A 167 6.61 -1.84 1.78
N ASP A 168 7.83 -1.78 1.27
CA ASP A 168 8.18 -0.88 0.17
C ASP A 168 8.33 -1.66 -1.13
N THR A 169 7.95 -1.05 -2.25
CA THR A 169 8.23 -1.53 -3.60
C THR A 169 8.68 -0.38 -4.50
N THR A 170 9.44 -0.66 -5.55
CA THR A 170 9.88 0.35 -6.52
C THR A 170 9.39 -0.03 -7.91
N ILE A 171 8.65 0.87 -8.54
CA ILE A 171 8.13 0.72 -9.91
C ILE A 171 8.66 1.90 -10.71
N ASN A 172 9.44 1.63 -11.76
CA ASN A 172 9.98 2.63 -12.67
C ASN A 172 10.63 3.84 -11.95
N GLY A 173 11.52 3.57 -11.00
CA GLY A 173 12.26 4.62 -10.28
C GLY A 173 11.50 5.29 -9.13
N THR A 174 10.20 5.05 -8.99
CA THR A 174 9.40 5.58 -7.88
C THR A 174 9.20 4.50 -6.81
N THR A 175 9.62 4.79 -5.58
CA THR A 175 9.35 3.93 -4.43
C THR A 175 7.98 4.25 -3.86
N TYR A 176 7.21 3.21 -3.54
CA TYR A 176 5.90 3.28 -2.91
C TYR A 176 5.91 2.49 -1.62
N THR A 177 5.33 3.06 -0.58
CA THR A 177 4.89 2.36 0.62
C THR A 177 3.59 1.64 0.29
N VAL A 178 3.57 0.32 0.43
CA VAL A 178 2.39 -0.55 0.39
C VAL A 178 1.92 -0.78 1.82
N ALA A 179 0.65 -0.52 2.10
CA ALA A 179 0.01 -0.86 3.36
C ALA A 179 -1.13 -1.86 3.14
N VAL A 180 -1.17 -2.93 3.92
CA VAL A 180 -2.28 -3.89 3.94
C VAL A 180 -2.99 -3.76 5.28
N ILE A 181 -4.30 -3.49 5.23
CA ILE A 181 -5.16 -3.39 6.40
C ILE A 181 -6.19 -4.51 6.35
N LYS A 182 -6.22 -5.36 7.37
CA LYS A 182 -7.31 -6.33 7.59
C LYS A 182 -8.37 -5.70 8.47
N ILE A 183 -9.61 -5.73 8.00
CA ILE A 183 -10.79 -5.21 8.66
C ILE A 183 -11.64 -6.41 9.08
N PRO A 184 -11.77 -6.69 10.39
CA PRO A 184 -12.57 -7.81 10.88
C PRO A 184 -14.06 -7.65 10.55
N THR A 185 -14.64 -8.73 10.04
CA THR A 185 -16.07 -8.81 9.74
C THR A 185 -16.66 -10.06 10.41
N GLN A 186 -17.98 -10.08 10.53
CA GLN A 186 -18.74 -11.21 11.05
C GLN A 186 -19.89 -11.56 10.11
N LYS A 187 -20.28 -12.83 10.14
CA LYS A 187 -21.46 -13.28 9.38
C LYS A 187 -22.72 -12.72 10.04
N VAL A 188 -23.62 -12.15 9.23
CA VAL A 188 -24.93 -11.71 9.68
C VAL A 188 -25.91 -12.86 9.56
N ASN A 189 -26.61 -13.21 10.64
CA ASN A 189 -27.73 -14.13 10.58
C ASN A 189 -29.00 -13.30 10.44
N HIS A 190 -29.58 -13.26 9.24
CA HIS A 190 -30.91 -12.70 8.99
C HIS A 190 -32.02 -13.62 9.53
#